data_AF-A0A966XJJ0-F1
#
_entry.id   AF-A0A966XJJ0-F1
#
_cell.length_a   1.000
_cell.length_b   1.000
_cell.length_c   1.000
_cell.angle_alpha   90.00
_cell.angle_beta   90.00
_cell.angle_gamma   90.00
#
_symmetry.space_group_name_H-M   'P 1'
#
loop_
_entity.id
_entity.type
_entity.pdbx_description
1 polymer ?
#
loop_
_entity_poly.entity_id
_entity_poly.type
_entity_poly.pdbx_seq_one_letter_code
_entity_poly.pdbx_strand_id
1 'polypeptide(L)'
;ANNVECIKRQLEKLLDFSAGPQQALLVDNATWTKDVTALDFLRDVGKHITVNQMLAKDSVKSRLTDGNGLSFTEFSYMLLQANDFRHLCEHHGCEMQLGGSDQWGNITAGIDLIRKTLGKGAYGLTWPLVTKSDGSKFGKTADGAVWLDAERTSPYQFRQFWMQVADADIARMLTQFSLRSLEDINDIVRQQTERPESRVAQRALAREMTAMVHGEDAAEAAEQAADVLFGANPVSASKTALEAVLGEVESTTMGRAALGDVVGLLVTTGLAGSNSEARRLLSQRSVRANGEQLDEFSKLDSVALLHGRWLLLRKGKTTYHMVDFA
;
A
#
# COMPACT_ATOMS: atom_id res chain seq x y z
N ALA A 1 5.77 -5.54 -21.48
CA ALA A 1 6.59 -4.32 -21.32
C ALA A 1 6.01 -3.42 -20.23
N ASN A 2 4.86 -2.75 -20.44
CA ASN A 2 4.29 -1.78 -19.49
C ASN A 2 4.23 -2.25 -18.01
N ASN A 3 3.69 -3.44 -17.72
CA ASN A 3 3.60 -3.91 -16.33
C ASN A 3 4.97 -4.11 -15.67
N VAL A 4 5.97 -4.60 -16.43
CA VAL A 4 7.33 -4.80 -15.93
C VAL A 4 7.97 -3.45 -15.61
N GLU A 5 7.76 -2.44 -16.46
CA GLU A 5 8.26 -1.08 -16.22
C GLU A 5 7.60 -0.44 -15.00
N CYS A 6 6.29 -0.61 -14.81
CA CYS A 6 5.60 -0.10 -13.62
C CYS A 6 6.12 -0.78 -12.34
N ILE A 7 6.31 -2.10 -12.33
CA ILE A 7 6.87 -2.83 -11.19
C ILE A 7 8.31 -2.41 -10.92
N LYS A 8 9.13 -2.22 -11.97
CA LYS A 8 10.52 -1.76 -11.84
C LYS A 8 10.61 -0.46 -11.06
N ARG A 9 9.80 0.54 -11.41
CA ARG A 9 9.77 1.85 -10.72
C ARG A 9 9.41 1.73 -9.23
N GLN A 10 8.62 0.73 -8.85
CA GLN A 10 8.31 0.47 -7.45
C GLN A 10 9.48 -0.21 -6.74
N LEU A 11 10.12 -1.19 -7.37
CA LEU A 11 11.29 -1.88 -6.82
C LEU A 11 12.50 -0.96 -6.65
N GLU A 12 12.69 0.01 -7.55
CA GLU A 12 13.76 1.02 -7.48
C GLU A 12 13.72 1.88 -6.20
N LYS A 13 12.58 1.92 -5.51
CA LYS A 13 12.45 2.58 -4.21
C LYS A 13 12.86 1.70 -3.03
N LEU A 14 12.86 0.38 -3.23
CA LEU A 14 13.05 -0.63 -2.18
C LEU A 14 14.42 -1.33 -2.28
N LEU A 15 15.02 -1.36 -3.47
CA LEU A 15 16.26 -2.05 -3.77
C LEU A 15 17.25 -1.09 -4.44
N ASP A 16 18.53 -1.28 -4.15
CA ASP A 16 19.60 -0.49 -4.76
C ASP A 16 20.01 -1.06 -6.13
N PHE A 17 19.68 -0.36 -7.20
CA PHE A 17 20.06 -0.71 -8.58
C PHE A 17 21.34 -0.01 -9.05
N SER A 18 22.02 0.75 -8.19
CA SER A 18 23.24 1.46 -8.54
C SER A 18 24.41 0.49 -8.79
N ALA A 19 25.35 0.90 -9.65
CA ALA A 19 26.46 0.04 -10.05
C ALA A 19 27.37 -0.29 -8.87
N GLY A 20 27.54 -1.57 -8.58
CA GLY A 20 28.37 -2.04 -7.47
C GLY A 20 28.27 -3.54 -7.26
N PRO A 21 29.04 -4.11 -6.31
CA PRO A 21 29.06 -5.55 -6.06
C PRO A 21 27.73 -6.11 -5.52
N GLN A 22 26.85 -5.25 -4.97
CA GLN A 22 25.56 -5.61 -4.39
C GLN A 22 24.38 -5.07 -5.22
N GLN A 23 24.62 -4.71 -6.48
CA GLN A 23 23.61 -4.17 -7.38
C GLN A 23 22.44 -5.13 -7.55
N ALA A 24 21.22 -4.64 -7.31
CA ALA A 24 20.00 -5.38 -7.62
C ALA A 24 19.84 -5.57 -9.14
N LEU A 25 19.38 -6.76 -9.53
CA LEU A 25 19.10 -7.09 -10.93
C LEU A 25 17.60 -7.35 -11.10
N LEU A 26 16.97 -6.62 -12.01
CA LEU A 26 15.62 -6.94 -12.48
C LEU A 26 15.73 -7.71 -13.80
N VAL A 27 15.31 -8.97 -13.77
CA VAL A 27 15.36 -9.90 -14.90
C VAL A 27 13.95 -10.30 -15.32
N ASP A 28 13.77 -10.62 -16.60
CA ASP A 28 12.50 -11.09 -17.17
C ASP A 28 12.71 -12.50 -17.71
N ASN A 29 11.97 -13.47 -17.18
CA ASN A 29 12.11 -14.87 -17.56
C ASN A 29 11.70 -15.17 -19.00
N ALA A 30 11.00 -14.25 -19.66
CA ALA A 30 10.75 -14.33 -21.09
C ALA A 30 12.05 -14.43 -21.89
N THR A 31 13.15 -13.85 -21.40
CA THR A 31 14.46 -13.83 -22.08
C THR A 31 15.09 -15.21 -22.25
N TRP A 32 14.78 -16.17 -21.39
CA TRP A 32 15.26 -17.56 -21.50
C TRP A 32 14.15 -18.59 -21.70
N THR A 33 12.88 -18.16 -21.68
CA THR A 33 11.73 -19.06 -21.82
C THR A 33 11.11 -19.00 -23.22
N LYS A 34 11.06 -17.81 -23.84
CA LYS A 34 10.30 -17.58 -25.07
C LYS A 34 10.77 -18.45 -26.25
N ASP A 35 12.08 -18.62 -26.38
CA ASP A 35 12.67 -19.30 -27.54
C ASP A 35 12.93 -20.80 -27.29
N VAL A 36 12.54 -21.31 -26.10
CA VAL A 36 12.64 -22.73 -25.77
C VAL A 36 11.54 -23.49 -26.49
N THR A 37 11.93 -24.48 -27.31
CA THR A 37 10.94 -25.33 -27.97
C THR A 37 10.27 -26.27 -26.97
N ALA A 38 9.03 -26.68 -27.25
CA ALA A 38 8.32 -27.61 -26.37
C ALA A 38 9.08 -28.93 -26.18
N LEU A 39 9.76 -29.43 -27.22
CA LEU A 39 10.55 -30.66 -27.12
C LEU A 39 11.78 -30.47 -26.23
N ASP A 40 12.48 -29.35 -26.37
CA ASP A 40 13.63 -29.03 -25.51
C ASP A 40 13.18 -28.87 -24.06
N PHE A 41 12.06 -28.18 -23.81
CA PHE A 41 11.53 -28.01 -22.46
C PHE A 41 11.19 -29.35 -21.80
N LEU A 42 10.49 -30.25 -22.52
CA LEU A 42 10.16 -31.57 -22.00
C LEU A 42 11.41 -32.43 -21.76
N ARG A 43 12.40 -32.35 -22.65
CA ARG A 43 13.66 -33.10 -22.56
C ARG A 43 14.58 -32.59 -21.46
N ASP A 44 14.67 -31.28 -21.28
CA ASP A 44 15.71 -30.65 -20.45
C ASP A 44 15.19 -30.25 -19.07
N VAL A 45 13.88 -30.03 -18.94
CA VAL A 45 13.20 -29.72 -17.66
C VAL A 45 12.24 -30.83 -17.27
N GLY A 46 11.31 -31.19 -18.16
CA GLY A 46 10.19 -32.09 -17.86
C GLY A 46 10.59 -33.47 -17.34
N LYS A 47 11.66 -34.07 -17.88
CA LYS A 47 12.14 -35.40 -17.44
C LYS A 47 12.58 -35.47 -15.97
N HIS A 48 12.87 -34.34 -15.35
CA HIS A 48 13.42 -34.29 -13.99
C HIS A 48 12.36 -34.18 -12.90
N ILE A 49 11.10 -33.91 -13.25
CA ILE A 49 10.00 -33.70 -12.31
C ILE A 49 8.90 -34.70 -12.64
N THR A 50 8.57 -35.60 -11.70
CA THR A 50 7.55 -36.63 -11.96
C THR A 50 6.15 -36.08 -11.73
N VAL A 51 5.17 -36.62 -12.48
CA VAL A 51 3.75 -36.27 -12.30
C VAL A 51 3.30 -36.52 -10.85
N ASN A 52 3.76 -37.62 -10.23
CA ASN A 52 3.44 -37.92 -8.83
C ASN A 52 3.95 -36.84 -7.86
N GLN A 53 5.18 -36.33 -8.08
CA GLN A 53 5.71 -35.22 -7.29
C GLN A 53 4.90 -33.93 -7.46
N MET A 54 4.42 -33.67 -8.69
CA MET A 54 3.61 -32.50 -8.96
C MET A 54 2.22 -32.59 -8.31
N LEU A 55 1.58 -33.77 -8.35
CA LEU A 55 0.28 -34.03 -7.73
C LEU A 55 0.34 -34.02 -6.20
N ALA A 56 1.48 -34.37 -5.60
CA ALA A 56 1.67 -34.40 -4.16
C ALA A 56 1.73 -32.99 -3.53
N LYS A 57 1.85 -31.91 -4.33
CA LYS A 57 1.90 -30.55 -3.80
C LYS A 57 0.55 -30.10 -3.29
N ASP A 58 0.51 -29.54 -2.08
CA ASP A 58 -0.73 -29.13 -1.44
C ASP A 58 -1.56 -28.15 -2.28
N SER A 59 -0.90 -27.22 -2.99
CA SER A 59 -1.56 -26.27 -3.90
C SER A 59 -2.27 -26.93 -5.08
N VAL A 60 -1.70 -28.02 -5.62
CA VAL A 60 -2.30 -28.81 -6.71
C VAL A 60 -3.37 -29.75 -6.14
N LYS A 61 -3.06 -30.43 -5.04
CA LYS A 61 -3.94 -31.38 -4.37
C LYS A 61 -5.25 -30.73 -3.93
N SER A 62 -5.21 -29.53 -3.33
CA SER A 62 -6.42 -28.79 -2.94
C SER A 62 -7.32 -28.53 -4.15
N ARG A 63 -6.77 -27.95 -5.23
CA ARG A 63 -7.56 -27.62 -6.43
C ARG A 63 -8.18 -28.83 -7.13
N LEU A 64 -7.48 -29.97 -7.13
CA LEU A 64 -8.01 -31.22 -7.66
C LEU A 64 -9.14 -31.78 -6.78
N THR A 65 -9.04 -31.62 -5.46
CA THR A 65 -10.05 -32.09 -4.50
C THR A 65 -11.28 -31.19 -4.52
N ASP A 66 -11.10 -29.88 -4.71
CA ASP A 66 -12.17 -28.87 -4.72
C ASP A 66 -13.04 -28.89 -6.01
N GLY A 67 -12.81 -29.85 -6.91
CA GLY A 67 -13.64 -30.10 -8.10
C GLY A 67 -13.48 -29.11 -9.26
N ASN A 68 -12.76 -28.00 -9.06
CA ASN A 68 -12.52 -26.98 -10.09
C ASN A 68 -11.54 -27.43 -11.19
N GLY A 69 -10.82 -28.55 -10.97
CA GLY A 69 -9.81 -29.04 -11.89
C GLY A 69 -8.62 -28.09 -12.04
N LEU A 70 -7.62 -28.53 -12.81
CA LEU A 70 -6.44 -27.74 -13.15
C LEU A 70 -6.12 -27.96 -14.62
N SER A 71 -5.94 -26.87 -15.38
CA SER A 71 -5.50 -26.98 -16.77
C SER A 71 -4.05 -27.47 -16.85
N PHE A 72 -3.68 -28.08 -17.97
CA PHE A 72 -2.30 -28.49 -18.21
C PHE A 72 -1.31 -27.31 -18.16
N THR A 73 -1.75 -26.12 -18.60
CA THR A 73 -0.98 -24.88 -18.50
C THR A 73 -0.68 -24.51 -17.05
N GLU A 74 -1.70 -24.49 -16.18
CA GLU A 74 -1.52 -24.19 -14.76
C GLU A 74 -0.67 -25.27 -14.05
N PHE A 75 -0.84 -26.54 -14.43
CA PHE A 75 -0.04 -27.64 -13.93
C PHE A 75 1.43 -27.52 -14.32
N SER A 76 1.71 -27.01 -15.52
CA SER A 76 3.07 -26.86 -16.06
C SER A 76 3.82 -25.65 -15.49
N TYR A 77 3.13 -24.69 -14.85
CA TYR A 77 3.75 -23.48 -14.31
C TYR A 77 4.93 -23.75 -13.36
N MET A 78 4.80 -24.79 -12.54
CA MET A 78 5.87 -25.22 -11.63
C MET A 78 7.19 -25.53 -12.36
N LEU A 79 7.12 -26.12 -13.55
CA LEU A 79 8.32 -26.46 -14.32
C LEU A 79 9.01 -25.18 -14.83
N LEU A 80 8.23 -24.18 -15.23
CA LEU A 80 8.76 -22.88 -15.65
C LEU A 80 9.48 -22.20 -14.49
N GLN A 81 8.84 -22.10 -13.31
CA GLN A 81 9.45 -21.48 -12.13
C GLN A 81 10.69 -22.25 -11.64
N ALA A 82 10.69 -23.58 -11.72
CA ALA A 82 11.87 -24.39 -11.41
C ALA A 82 13.02 -24.11 -12.39
N ASN A 83 12.70 -23.97 -13.68
CA ASN A 83 13.67 -23.63 -14.71
C ASN A 83 14.25 -22.21 -14.53
N ASP A 84 13.45 -21.26 -14.04
CA ASP A 84 13.93 -19.91 -13.72
C ASP A 84 15.02 -19.96 -12.65
N PHE A 85 14.80 -20.68 -11.55
CA PHE A 85 15.83 -20.79 -10.51
C PHE A 85 17.09 -21.51 -11.04
N ARG A 86 16.93 -22.56 -11.84
CA ARG A 86 18.05 -23.24 -12.51
C ARG A 86 18.85 -22.30 -13.41
N HIS A 87 18.16 -21.51 -14.23
CA HIS A 87 18.78 -20.54 -15.13
C HIS A 87 19.56 -19.48 -14.35
N LEU A 88 18.97 -18.92 -13.29
CA LEU A 88 19.60 -17.91 -12.44
C LEU A 88 20.81 -18.48 -11.67
N CYS A 89 20.75 -19.74 -11.24
CA CYS A 89 21.89 -20.42 -10.61
C CYS A 89 23.06 -20.61 -11.59
N GLU A 90 22.75 -20.92 -12.84
CA GLU A 90 23.74 -21.15 -13.89
C GLU A 90 24.39 -19.85 -14.37
N HIS A 91 23.59 -18.82 -14.65
CA HIS A 91 24.05 -17.60 -15.34
C HIS A 91 24.36 -16.43 -14.39
N HIS A 92 23.76 -16.42 -13.20
CA HIS A 92 23.92 -15.34 -12.22
C HIS A 92 24.48 -15.81 -10.88
N GLY A 93 24.81 -17.11 -10.74
CA GLY A 93 25.30 -17.66 -9.47
C GLY A 93 24.27 -17.55 -8.33
N CYS A 94 22.98 -17.50 -8.64
CA CYS A 94 21.94 -17.45 -7.62
C CYS A 94 21.87 -18.77 -6.83
N GLU A 95 22.07 -18.71 -5.52
CA GLU A 95 22.10 -19.89 -4.65
C GLU A 95 20.85 -20.00 -3.75
N MET A 96 20.04 -18.95 -3.63
CA MET A 96 18.87 -18.94 -2.76
C MET A 96 17.67 -18.27 -3.42
N GLN A 97 16.50 -18.91 -3.32
CA GLN A 97 15.23 -18.32 -3.73
C GLN A 97 14.33 -18.10 -2.51
N LEU A 98 13.69 -16.94 -2.45
CA LEU A 98 12.81 -16.54 -1.36
C LEU A 98 11.38 -16.30 -1.86
N GLY A 99 10.39 -16.47 -0.98
CA GLY A 99 9.00 -16.18 -1.30
C GLY A 99 8.03 -16.41 -0.15
N GLY A 100 6.73 -16.19 -0.40
CA GLY A 100 5.68 -16.55 0.56
C GLY A 100 5.58 -18.06 0.75
N SER A 101 4.96 -18.51 1.85
CA SER A 101 4.79 -19.93 2.18
C SER A 101 4.05 -20.72 1.10
N ASP A 102 3.20 -20.07 0.31
CA ASP A 102 2.51 -20.64 -0.85
C ASP A 102 3.45 -21.00 -2.01
N GLN A 103 4.68 -20.45 -2.02
CA GLN A 103 5.71 -20.69 -3.05
C GLN A 103 6.65 -21.86 -2.71
N TRP A 104 6.57 -22.43 -1.51
CA TRP A 104 7.50 -23.47 -1.03
C TRP A 104 7.63 -24.65 -2.01
N GLY A 105 6.50 -25.12 -2.53
CA GLY A 105 6.48 -26.17 -3.53
C GLY A 105 7.31 -25.81 -4.76
N ASN A 106 7.13 -24.63 -5.33
CA ASN A 106 7.82 -24.28 -6.57
C ASN A 106 9.32 -24.01 -6.35
N ILE A 107 9.68 -23.41 -5.22
CA ILE A 107 11.08 -23.19 -4.82
C ILE A 107 11.83 -24.53 -4.70
N THR A 108 11.25 -25.50 -3.99
CA THR A 108 11.87 -26.83 -3.82
C THR A 108 12.03 -27.60 -5.14
N ALA A 109 11.11 -27.41 -6.11
CA ALA A 109 11.29 -27.96 -7.45
C ALA A 109 12.49 -27.36 -8.19
N GLY A 110 12.74 -26.06 -8.02
CA GLY A 110 13.94 -25.41 -8.55
C GLY A 110 15.23 -25.96 -7.93
N ILE A 111 15.26 -26.12 -6.61
CA ILE A 111 16.39 -26.73 -5.88
C ILE A 111 16.70 -28.14 -6.40
N ASP A 112 15.67 -28.98 -6.53
CA ASP A 112 15.82 -30.32 -7.05
C ASP A 112 16.32 -30.34 -8.51
N LEU A 113 15.83 -29.41 -9.34
CA LEU A 113 16.25 -29.28 -10.74
C LEU A 113 17.72 -28.85 -10.83
N ILE A 114 18.15 -27.86 -10.04
CA ILE A 114 19.55 -27.41 -9.95
C ILE A 114 20.46 -28.58 -9.56
N ARG A 115 20.09 -29.34 -8.53
CA ARG A 115 20.88 -30.50 -8.09
C ARG A 115 21.00 -31.54 -9.20
N LYS A 116 19.91 -31.83 -9.92
CA LYS A 116 19.86 -32.88 -10.97
C LYS A 116 20.57 -32.47 -12.26
N THR A 117 20.57 -31.19 -12.61
CA THR A 117 21.08 -30.70 -13.91
C THR A 117 22.47 -30.08 -13.80
N LEU A 118 22.75 -29.35 -12.72
CA LEU A 118 23.99 -28.61 -12.53
C LEU A 118 24.90 -29.25 -11.46
N GLY A 119 24.39 -30.19 -10.65
CA GLY A 119 25.14 -30.81 -9.56
C GLY A 119 25.49 -29.84 -8.41
N LYS A 120 24.81 -28.69 -8.34
CA LYS A 120 25.05 -27.64 -7.32
C LYS A 120 24.06 -27.74 -6.15
N GLY A 121 24.45 -27.18 -5.00
CA GLY A 121 23.54 -26.91 -3.89
C GLY A 121 22.78 -25.60 -4.13
N ALA A 122 21.51 -25.57 -3.71
CA ALA A 122 20.68 -24.38 -3.72
C ALA A 122 19.72 -24.41 -2.52
N TYR A 123 19.26 -23.23 -2.09
CA TYR A 123 18.51 -23.04 -0.86
C TYR A 123 17.18 -22.35 -1.13
N GLY A 124 16.23 -22.58 -0.23
CA GLY A 124 14.92 -21.95 -0.26
C GLY A 124 14.59 -21.41 1.12
N LEU A 125 14.05 -20.19 1.17
CA LEU A 125 13.51 -19.61 2.39
C LEU A 125 12.10 -19.10 2.11
N THR A 126 11.16 -19.42 3.00
CA THR A 126 9.79 -18.90 2.90
C THR A 126 9.36 -18.24 4.19
N TRP A 127 8.58 -17.17 4.07
CA TRP A 127 7.90 -16.53 5.18
C TRP A 127 6.39 -16.86 5.19
N PRO A 128 5.75 -16.90 6.37
CA PRO A 128 4.32 -17.16 6.45
C PRO A 128 3.52 -16.06 5.73
N LEU A 129 2.36 -16.43 5.19
CA LEU A 129 1.38 -15.44 4.75
C LEU A 129 0.98 -14.54 5.92
N VAL A 130 0.97 -13.23 5.68
CA VAL A 130 0.59 -12.25 6.70
C VAL A 130 -0.93 -12.30 6.87
N THR A 131 -1.37 -12.73 8.06
CA THR A 131 -2.77 -12.77 8.49
C THR A 131 -2.99 -11.79 9.63
N LYS A 132 -4.20 -11.25 9.76
CA LYS A 132 -4.60 -10.46 10.94
C LYS A 132 -5.04 -11.39 12.08
N SER A 133 -5.10 -10.89 13.31
CA SER A 133 -5.56 -11.67 14.47
C SER A 133 -7.01 -12.15 14.32
N ASP A 134 -7.82 -11.50 13.50
CA ASP A 134 -9.19 -11.89 13.16
C ASP A 134 -9.29 -13.02 12.10
N GLY A 135 -8.14 -13.53 11.62
CA GLY A 135 -8.06 -14.59 10.62
C GLY A 135 -8.17 -14.11 9.17
N SER A 136 -8.45 -12.81 8.93
CA SER A 136 -8.49 -12.25 7.58
C SER A 136 -7.09 -12.06 6.98
N LYS A 137 -7.01 -12.05 5.63
CA LYS A 137 -5.75 -11.81 4.91
C LYS A 137 -5.33 -10.35 5.08
N PHE A 138 -4.06 -10.12 5.40
CA PHE A 138 -3.49 -8.79 5.44
C PHE A 138 -3.42 -8.19 4.03
N GLY A 139 -3.62 -6.87 3.90
CA GLY A 139 -3.61 -6.17 2.61
C GLY A 139 -4.92 -6.24 1.81
N LYS A 140 -5.98 -6.87 2.34
CA LYS A 140 -7.36 -6.68 1.84
C LYS A 140 -8.12 -5.71 2.74
N THR A 141 -8.64 -4.66 2.13
CA THR A 141 -9.60 -3.71 2.71
C THR A 141 -11.00 -4.03 2.18
N ALA A 142 -12.04 -3.38 2.72
CA ALA A 142 -13.40 -3.48 2.18
C ALA A 142 -13.47 -3.04 0.70
N ASP A 143 -12.61 -2.09 0.31
CA ASP A 143 -12.55 -1.51 -1.04
C ASP A 143 -11.55 -2.23 -1.97
N GLY A 144 -10.90 -3.29 -1.49
CA GLY A 144 -9.99 -4.13 -2.27
C GLY A 144 -8.53 -4.11 -1.79
N ALA A 145 -7.59 -4.22 -2.72
CA ALA A 145 -6.17 -4.29 -2.41
C ALA A 145 -5.58 -2.91 -2.10
N VAL A 146 -4.61 -2.87 -1.19
CA VAL A 146 -3.77 -1.69 -0.93
C VAL A 146 -2.61 -1.70 -1.92
N TRP A 147 -2.59 -0.73 -2.84
CA TRP A 147 -1.58 -0.65 -3.88
C TRP A 147 -0.38 0.20 -3.44
N LEU A 148 0.80 -0.10 -3.97
CA LEU A 148 1.99 0.75 -3.80
C LEU A 148 1.98 1.96 -4.73
N ASP A 149 1.14 1.92 -5.76
CA ASP A 149 0.99 2.99 -6.73
C ASP A 149 0.09 4.10 -6.17
N ALA A 150 0.62 5.33 -6.14
CA ALA A 150 -0.03 6.49 -5.51
C ALA A 150 -1.32 6.92 -6.23
N GLU A 151 -1.51 6.58 -7.50
CA GLU A 151 -2.74 6.87 -8.25
C GLU A 151 -3.86 5.87 -7.92
N ARG A 152 -3.50 4.70 -7.39
CA ARG A 152 -4.44 3.63 -7.04
C ARG A 152 -4.75 3.57 -5.55
N THR A 153 -3.78 3.93 -4.71
CA THR A 153 -3.95 4.12 -3.29
C THR A 153 -3.11 5.32 -2.90
N SER A 154 -3.76 6.42 -2.52
CA SER A 154 -3.03 7.64 -2.20
C SER A 154 -2.07 7.42 -1.02
N PRO A 155 -0.98 8.19 -0.89
CA PRO A 155 -0.10 8.10 0.28
C PRO A 155 -0.85 8.29 1.61
N TYR A 156 -1.92 9.10 1.60
CA TYR A 156 -2.81 9.24 2.75
C TYR A 156 -3.54 7.94 3.07
N GLN A 157 -4.20 7.31 2.08
CA GLN A 157 -4.92 6.05 2.27
C GLN A 157 -3.97 4.93 2.67
N PHE A 158 -2.79 4.87 2.06
CA PHE A 158 -1.73 3.93 2.42
C PHE A 158 -1.31 4.11 3.88
N ARG A 159 -1.08 5.35 4.33
CA ARG A 159 -0.82 5.66 5.74
C ARG A 159 -1.99 5.22 6.63
N GLN A 160 -3.23 5.53 6.26
CA GLN A 160 -4.41 5.17 7.04
C GLN A 160 -4.57 3.65 7.19
N PHE A 161 -4.24 2.87 6.16
CA PHE A 161 -4.23 1.41 6.23
C PHE A 161 -3.33 0.90 7.37
N TRP A 162 -2.10 1.42 7.49
CA TRP A 162 -1.20 1.07 8.58
C TRP A 162 -1.67 1.60 9.93
N MET A 163 -2.28 2.79 9.95
CA MET A 163 -2.91 3.34 11.16
C MET A 163 -4.08 2.48 11.64
N GLN A 164 -4.73 1.70 10.79
CA GLN A 164 -5.86 0.83 11.14
C GLN A 164 -5.42 -0.55 11.66
N VAL A 165 -4.11 -0.83 11.74
CA VAL A 165 -3.61 -2.07 12.35
C VAL A 165 -4.05 -2.15 13.82
N ALA A 166 -4.64 -3.29 14.18
CA ALA A 166 -5.13 -3.56 15.52
C ALA A 166 -3.97 -3.63 16.53
N ASP A 167 -4.23 -3.23 17.77
CA ASP A 167 -3.23 -3.30 18.85
C ASP A 167 -2.69 -4.72 19.07
N ALA A 168 -3.53 -5.75 18.86
CA ALA A 168 -3.13 -7.15 18.96
C ALA A 168 -2.11 -7.57 17.89
N ASP A 169 -2.07 -6.87 16.75
CA ASP A 169 -1.20 -7.19 15.62
C ASP A 169 0.04 -6.30 15.55
N ILE A 170 -0.01 -5.09 16.11
CA ILE A 170 0.99 -4.05 15.80
C ILE A 170 2.43 -4.42 16.19
N ALA A 171 2.63 -5.12 17.31
CA ALA A 171 3.96 -5.57 17.71
C ALA A 171 4.55 -6.55 16.70
N ARG A 172 3.74 -7.53 16.24
CA ARG A 172 4.15 -8.48 15.20
C ARG A 172 4.40 -7.76 13.86
N MET A 173 3.55 -6.80 13.49
CA MET A 173 3.69 -6.06 12.24
C MET A 173 4.96 -5.20 12.24
N LEU A 174 5.30 -4.55 13.36
CA LEU A 174 6.58 -3.84 13.49
C LEU A 174 7.76 -4.78 13.23
N THR A 175 7.81 -5.93 13.90
CA THR A 175 8.90 -6.90 13.71
C THR A 175 8.99 -7.47 12.28
N GLN A 176 7.87 -7.54 11.55
CA GLN A 176 7.84 -8.11 10.20
C GLN A 176 8.14 -7.11 9.09
N PHE A 177 7.75 -5.84 9.25
CA PHE A 177 7.80 -4.83 8.19
C PHE A 177 8.78 -3.70 8.44
N SER A 178 9.11 -3.41 9.69
CA SER A 178 10.05 -2.33 10.05
C SER A 178 11.49 -2.77 9.79
N LEU A 179 12.33 -1.82 9.36
CA LEU A 179 13.78 -1.97 9.27
C LEU A 179 14.49 -1.44 10.54
N ARG A 180 13.73 -1.00 11.55
CA ARG A 180 14.27 -0.57 12.85
C ARG A 180 14.91 -1.74 13.60
N SER A 181 15.78 -1.42 14.55
CA SER A 181 16.37 -2.44 15.41
C SER A 181 15.31 -3.08 16.31
N LEU A 182 15.55 -4.32 16.74
CA LEU A 182 14.66 -4.99 17.69
C LEU A 182 14.56 -4.23 19.03
N GLU A 183 15.62 -3.51 19.42
CA GLU A 183 15.62 -2.65 20.61
C GLU A 183 14.63 -1.50 20.44
N ASP A 184 14.70 -0.76 19.33
CA ASP A 184 13.77 0.33 19.03
C ASP A 184 12.32 -0.17 18.93
N ILE A 185 12.11 -1.33 18.31
CA ILE A 185 10.78 -1.94 18.19
C ILE A 185 10.23 -2.28 19.57
N ASN A 186 11.03 -2.91 20.44
CA ASN A 186 10.61 -3.25 21.80
C ASN A 186 10.27 -2.00 22.62
N ASP A 187 11.02 -0.92 22.46
CA ASP A 187 10.76 0.36 23.11
C ASP A 187 9.46 1.00 22.64
N ILE A 188 9.17 0.97 21.34
CA ILE A 188 7.91 1.44 20.77
C ILE A 188 6.72 0.60 21.28
N VAL A 189 6.88 -0.73 21.33
CA VAL A 189 5.85 -1.65 21.82
C VAL A 189 5.57 -1.43 23.30
N ARG A 190 6.61 -1.19 24.12
CA ARG A 190 6.46 -0.82 25.53
C ARG A 190 5.63 0.47 25.68
N GLN A 191 5.97 1.52 24.94
CA GLN A 191 5.23 2.79 24.98
C GLN A 191 3.76 2.62 24.54
N GLN A 192 3.50 1.81 23.51
CA GLN A 192 2.13 1.50 23.07
C GLN A 192 1.34 0.74 24.15
N THR A 193 2.00 -0.15 24.88
CA THR A 193 1.36 -0.93 25.96
C THR A 193 0.98 -0.04 27.13
N GLU A 194 1.84 0.93 27.47
CA GLU A 194 1.60 1.90 28.55
C GLU A 194 0.51 2.92 28.19
N ARG A 195 0.42 3.32 26.92
CA ARG A 195 -0.48 4.38 26.41
C ARG A 195 -1.12 3.98 25.08
N PRO A 196 -2.03 2.99 25.06
CA PRO A 196 -2.60 2.47 23.81
C PRO A 196 -3.35 3.53 23.00
N GLU A 197 -3.97 4.50 23.66
CA GLU A 197 -4.66 5.64 23.05
C GLU A 197 -3.72 6.56 22.26
N SER A 198 -2.42 6.55 22.59
CA SER A 198 -1.41 7.31 21.85
C SER A 198 -1.13 6.74 20.47
N ARG A 199 -1.44 5.45 20.22
CA ARG A 199 -1.21 4.75 18.96
C ARG A 199 0.21 4.93 18.39
N VAL A 200 1.20 5.07 19.27
CA VAL A 200 2.59 5.39 18.91
C VAL A 200 3.18 4.33 17.98
N ALA A 201 2.87 3.06 18.21
CA ALA A 201 3.34 1.96 17.38
C ALA A 201 2.76 2.01 15.96
N GLN A 202 1.45 2.26 15.82
CA GLN A 202 0.82 2.43 14.51
C GLN A 202 1.36 3.65 13.77
N ARG A 203 1.54 4.79 14.47
CA ARG A 203 2.11 6.00 13.85
C ARG A 203 3.52 5.75 13.33
N ALA A 204 4.37 5.08 14.13
CA ALA A 204 5.74 4.76 13.78
C ALA A 204 5.84 3.84 12.56
N LEU A 205 5.02 2.78 12.52
CA LEU A 205 4.96 1.86 11.38
C LEU A 205 4.38 2.55 10.15
N ALA A 206 3.26 3.26 10.29
CA ALA A 206 2.59 3.94 9.20
C ALA A 206 3.49 5.00 8.56
N ARG A 207 4.28 5.75 9.35
CA ARG A 207 5.26 6.70 8.83
C ARG A 207 6.36 5.99 8.04
N GLU A 208 6.98 4.97 8.63
CA GLU A 208 8.08 4.23 7.99
C GLU A 208 7.65 3.59 6.67
N MET A 209 6.52 2.90 6.65
CA MET A 209 6.04 2.25 5.44
C MET A 209 5.66 3.26 4.37
N THR A 210 5.03 4.38 4.74
CA THR A 210 4.67 5.44 3.77
C THR A 210 5.92 6.09 3.21
N ALA A 211 6.94 6.36 4.04
CA ALA A 211 8.22 6.92 3.59
C ALA A 211 8.97 5.97 2.66
N MET A 212 9.00 4.67 2.99
CA MET A 212 9.64 3.64 2.18
C MET A 212 9.02 3.50 0.78
N VAL A 213 7.69 3.63 0.67
CA VAL A 213 6.97 3.41 -0.61
C VAL A 213 6.78 4.71 -1.41
N HIS A 214 6.52 5.82 -0.74
CA HIS A 214 6.14 7.08 -1.36
C HIS A 214 7.15 8.22 -1.17
N GLY A 215 8.19 8.02 -0.35
CA GLY A 215 9.19 9.03 -0.02
C GLY A 215 8.84 9.85 1.24
N GLU A 216 9.84 10.48 1.84
CA GLU A 216 9.69 11.28 3.07
C GLU A 216 8.69 12.43 2.92
N ASP A 217 8.77 13.19 1.83
CA ASP A 217 7.88 14.33 1.59
C ASP A 217 6.41 13.89 1.53
N ALA A 218 6.13 12.74 0.90
CA ALA A 218 4.78 12.19 0.82
C ALA A 218 4.30 11.66 2.17
N ALA A 219 5.20 11.05 2.96
CA ALA A 219 4.88 10.58 4.30
C ALA A 219 4.55 11.75 5.24
N GLU A 220 5.31 12.84 5.17
CA GLU A 220 5.05 14.06 5.93
C GLU A 220 3.74 14.72 5.50
N ALA A 221 3.50 14.85 4.19
CA ALA A 221 2.25 15.40 3.66
C ALA A 221 1.03 14.56 4.10
N ALA A 222 1.13 13.23 4.05
CA ALA A 222 0.07 12.31 4.50
C ALA A 222 -0.19 12.41 6.01
N GLU A 223 0.85 12.64 6.82
CA GLU A 223 0.73 12.86 8.26
C GLU A 223 0.03 14.19 8.57
N GLN A 224 0.46 15.29 7.96
CA GLN A 224 -0.19 16.60 8.11
C GLN A 224 -1.65 16.57 7.61
N ALA A 225 -1.92 15.90 6.49
CA ALA A 225 -3.28 15.75 5.97
C ALA A 225 -4.19 14.99 6.95
N ALA A 226 -3.67 13.95 7.60
CA ALA A 226 -4.39 13.24 8.65
C ALA A 226 -4.68 14.16 9.84
N ASP A 227 -3.71 14.91 10.33
CA ASP A 227 -3.92 15.83 11.44
C ASP A 227 -5.03 16.85 11.11
N VAL A 228 -5.03 17.40 9.90
CA VAL A 228 -6.09 18.30 9.41
C VAL A 228 -7.47 17.61 9.43
N LEU A 229 -7.58 16.41 8.88
CA LEU A 229 -8.84 15.66 8.83
C LEU A 229 -9.31 15.15 10.20
N PHE A 230 -8.40 14.99 11.16
CA PHE A 230 -8.74 14.72 12.56
C PHE A 230 -8.96 16.00 13.40
N GLY A 231 -8.94 17.17 12.76
CA GLY A 231 -9.41 18.42 13.33
C GLY A 231 -8.33 19.33 13.91
N ALA A 232 -7.05 19.08 13.60
CA ALA A 232 -5.99 20.06 13.82
C ALA A 232 -6.22 21.32 12.97
N ASN A 233 -5.54 22.40 13.33
CA ASN A 233 -5.64 23.65 12.59
C ASN A 233 -4.97 23.53 11.21
N PRO A 234 -5.69 23.70 10.09
CA PRO A 234 -5.13 23.55 8.75
C PRO A 234 -4.21 24.70 8.32
N VAL A 235 -4.17 25.81 9.05
CA VAL A 235 -3.37 27.00 8.67
C VAL A 235 -1.87 26.69 8.60
N SER A 236 -1.37 25.77 9.43
CA SER A 236 0.04 25.36 9.42
C SER A 236 0.35 24.22 8.44
N ALA A 237 -0.66 23.67 7.75
CA ALA A 237 -0.46 22.56 6.83
C ALA A 237 0.28 23.04 5.56
N SER A 238 1.22 22.23 5.08
CA SER A 238 1.92 22.49 3.82
C SER A 238 0.95 22.43 2.63
N LYS A 239 1.37 23.03 1.50
CA LYS A 239 0.58 23.01 0.27
C LYS A 239 0.31 21.57 -0.19
N THR A 240 1.33 20.72 -0.14
CA THR A 240 1.26 19.30 -0.51
C THR A 240 0.33 18.50 0.40
N ALA A 241 0.31 18.80 1.70
CA ALA A 241 -0.66 18.19 2.62
C ALA A 241 -2.11 18.57 2.27
N LEU A 242 -2.37 19.82 1.88
CA LEU A 242 -3.71 20.23 1.46
C LEU A 242 -4.11 19.66 0.11
N GLU A 243 -3.16 19.48 -0.82
CA GLU A 243 -3.40 18.73 -2.06
C GLU A 243 -3.74 17.27 -1.77
N ALA A 244 -3.11 16.65 -0.77
CA ALA A 244 -3.50 15.32 -0.29
C ALA A 244 -4.92 15.34 0.30
N VAL A 245 -5.26 16.32 1.15
CA VAL A 245 -6.63 16.46 1.68
C VAL A 245 -7.65 16.63 0.53
N LEU A 246 -7.34 17.43 -0.48
CA LEU A 246 -8.20 17.65 -1.65
C LEU A 246 -8.53 16.34 -2.38
N GLY A 247 -7.62 15.38 -2.41
CA GLY A 247 -7.84 14.06 -3.00
C GLY A 247 -8.73 13.13 -2.16
N GLU A 248 -8.93 13.44 -0.87
CA GLU A 248 -9.63 12.58 0.09
C GLU A 248 -11.02 13.11 0.48
N VAL A 249 -11.31 14.38 0.22
CA VAL A 249 -12.60 15.01 0.54
C VAL A 249 -13.29 15.50 -0.71
N GLU A 250 -14.61 15.65 -0.64
CA GLU A 250 -15.35 16.30 -1.71
C GLU A 250 -14.85 17.74 -1.89
N SER A 251 -14.79 18.17 -3.14
CA SER A 251 -14.31 19.51 -3.47
C SER A 251 -15.17 20.19 -4.53
N THR A 252 -15.16 21.52 -4.49
CA THR A 252 -15.90 22.34 -5.44
C THR A 252 -15.06 23.55 -5.83
N THR A 253 -14.94 23.79 -7.13
CA THR A 253 -14.28 24.99 -7.66
C THR A 253 -15.27 26.14 -7.73
N MET A 254 -14.89 27.29 -7.17
CA MET A 254 -15.75 28.48 -7.09
C MET A 254 -14.94 29.76 -7.29
N GLY A 255 -15.57 30.80 -7.83
CA GLY A 255 -14.97 32.14 -7.86
C GLY A 255 -14.98 32.81 -6.49
N ARG A 256 -14.02 33.69 -6.22
CA ARG A 256 -13.90 34.40 -4.92
C ARG A 256 -15.13 35.20 -4.52
N ALA A 257 -15.96 35.61 -5.47
CA ALA A 257 -17.24 36.28 -5.19
C ALA A 257 -18.17 35.46 -4.27
N ALA A 258 -18.02 34.13 -4.24
CA ALA A 258 -18.78 33.24 -3.37
C ALA A 258 -18.48 33.40 -1.87
N LEU A 259 -17.33 34.00 -1.51
CA LEU A 259 -16.97 34.26 -0.11
C LEU A 259 -17.91 35.25 0.59
N GLY A 260 -18.62 36.08 -0.19
CA GLY A 260 -19.61 37.03 0.31
C GLY A 260 -20.96 36.40 0.70
N ASP A 261 -21.22 35.14 0.34
CA ASP A 261 -22.47 34.44 0.64
C ASP A 261 -22.20 33.07 1.29
N VAL A 262 -21.97 33.07 2.60
CA VAL A 262 -21.72 31.86 3.39
C VAL A 262 -22.87 30.85 3.28
N VAL A 263 -24.12 31.30 3.15
CA VAL A 263 -25.29 30.41 3.04
C VAL A 263 -25.29 29.72 1.67
N GLY A 264 -25.16 30.49 0.60
CA GLY A 264 -25.10 29.97 -0.76
C GLY A 264 -23.89 29.04 -0.98
N LEU A 265 -22.75 29.35 -0.38
CA LEU A 265 -21.55 28.52 -0.42
C LEU A 265 -21.76 27.17 0.28
N LEU A 266 -22.42 27.13 1.45
CA LEU A 266 -22.74 25.86 2.13
C LEU A 266 -23.74 25.00 1.37
N VAL A 267 -24.67 25.60 0.63
CA VAL A 267 -25.60 24.86 -0.22
C VAL A 267 -24.92 24.35 -1.47
N THR A 268 -24.10 25.18 -2.11
CA THR A 268 -23.38 24.80 -3.35
C THR A 268 -22.39 23.67 -3.11
N THR A 269 -21.72 23.68 -1.95
CA THR A 269 -20.82 22.58 -1.52
C THR A 269 -21.56 21.32 -1.07
N GLY A 270 -22.89 21.32 -1.01
CA GLY A 270 -23.67 20.17 -0.53
C GLY A 270 -23.58 19.93 0.98
N LEU A 271 -22.85 20.76 1.73
CA LEU A 271 -22.80 20.68 3.18
C LEU A 271 -24.16 20.95 3.83
N ALA A 272 -25.02 21.73 3.17
CA ALA A 272 -26.43 21.91 3.51
C ALA A 272 -27.33 21.63 2.29
N GLY A 273 -28.44 20.92 2.48
CA GLY A 273 -29.39 20.64 1.40
C GLY A 273 -30.32 21.81 1.05
N SER A 274 -30.34 22.87 1.87
CA SER A 274 -31.15 24.08 1.60
C SER A 274 -30.63 25.30 2.36
N ASN A 275 -31.05 26.50 1.92
CA ASN A 275 -30.72 27.76 2.60
C ASN A 275 -31.20 27.78 4.07
N SER A 276 -32.38 27.19 4.36
CA SER A 276 -32.90 27.11 5.72
C SER A 276 -32.05 26.19 6.59
N GLU A 277 -31.57 25.08 6.04
CA GLU A 277 -30.64 24.18 6.74
C GLU A 277 -29.29 24.85 6.99
N ALA A 278 -28.72 25.54 5.98
CA ALA A 278 -27.46 26.27 6.12
C ALA A 278 -27.53 27.30 7.25
N ARG A 279 -28.59 28.12 7.30
CA ARG A 279 -28.81 29.09 8.40
C ARG A 279 -28.92 28.41 9.77
N ARG A 280 -29.61 27.27 9.84
CA ARG A 280 -29.71 26.48 11.08
C ARG A 280 -28.34 25.94 11.53
N LEU A 281 -27.51 25.46 10.60
CA LEU A 281 -26.17 24.96 10.92
C LEU A 281 -25.26 26.09 11.42
N LEU A 282 -25.36 27.28 10.82
CA LEU A 282 -24.63 28.47 11.23
C LEU A 282 -25.08 28.99 12.60
N SER A 283 -26.39 29.06 12.88
CA SER A 283 -26.89 29.49 14.19
C SER A 283 -26.52 28.52 15.31
N GLN A 284 -26.46 27.23 15.01
CA GLN A 284 -25.94 26.19 15.92
C GLN A 284 -24.41 26.17 16.01
N ARG A 285 -23.71 26.99 15.21
CA ARG A 285 -22.26 27.05 15.11
C ARG A 285 -21.62 25.69 14.81
N SER A 286 -22.30 24.90 13.99
CA SER A 286 -21.92 23.53 13.62
C SER A 286 -20.97 23.45 12.42
N VAL A 287 -20.60 24.60 11.84
CA VAL A 287 -19.73 24.71 10.67
C VAL A 287 -18.46 25.47 11.04
N ARG A 288 -17.33 25.04 10.48
CA ARG A 288 -16.05 25.73 10.59
C ARG A 288 -15.45 25.99 9.21
N ALA A 289 -14.72 27.08 9.07
CA ALA A 289 -13.84 27.37 7.94
C ALA A 289 -12.40 27.50 8.45
N ASN A 290 -11.47 26.71 7.91
CA ASN A 290 -10.07 26.69 8.34
C ASN A 290 -9.89 26.53 9.86
N GLY A 291 -10.82 25.83 10.52
CA GLY A 291 -10.85 25.62 11.98
C GLY A 291 -11.62 26.69 12.77
N GLU A 292 -11.90 27.86 12.17
CA GLU A 292 -12.67 28.94 12.77
C GLU A 292 -14.16 28.67 12.69
N GLN A 293 -14.90 28.92 13.77
CA GLN A 293 -16.32 28.63 13.86
C GLN A 293 -17.15 29.70 13.15
N LEU A 294 -18.05 29.27 12.26
CA LEU A 294 -18.90 30.16 11.50
C LEU A 294 -20.26 30.38 12.16
N ASP A 295 -20.81 31.57 11.95
CA ASP A 295 -22.19 31.98 12.24
C ASP A 295 -22.83 32.68 11.02
N GLU A 296 -24.08 33.13 11.16
CA GLU A 296 -24.85 33.73 10.06
C GLU A 296 -24.31 35.10 9.58
N PHE A 297 -23.44 35.74 10.36
CA PHE A 297 -22.85 37.04 10.06
C PHE A 297 -21.40 36.94 9.61
N SER A 298 -20.84 35.73 9.63
CA SER A 298 -19.46 35.46 9.27
C SER A 298 -19.21 35.82 7.81
N LYS A 299 -18.21 36.68 7.59
CA LYS A 299 -17.71 37.02 6.25
C LYS A 299 -16.53 36.12 5.93
N LEU A 300 -16.67 35.23 4.96
CA LEU A 300 -15.56 34.33 4.61
C LEU A 300 -14.38 35.10 4.00
N ASP A 301 -14.61 36.30 3.47
CA ASP A 301 -13.54 37.21 3.02
C ASP A 301 -12.53 37.58 4.11
N SER A 302 -12.92 37.55 5.40
CA SER A 302 -11.98 37.79 6.50
C SER A 302 -11.20 36.55 6.91
N VAL A 303 -11.61 35.37 6.44
CA VAL A 303 -10.89 34.12 6.70
C VAL A 303 -9.78 33.99 5.67
N ALA A 304 -8.53 33.94 6.13
CA ALA A 304 -7.39 33.77 5.23
C ALA A 304 -7.50 32.43 4.48
N LEU A 305 -7.46 32.49 3.15
CA LEU A 305 -7.42 31.29 2.32
C LEU A 305 -6.11 30.55 2.55
N LEU A 306 -6.20 29.22 2.69
CA LEU A 306 -5.04 28.34 2.83
C LEU A 306 -4.22 28.41 1.53
N HIS A 307 -2.95 28.79 1.67
CA HIS A 307 -2.04 29.05 0.53
C HIS A 307 -2.65 30.00 -0.51
N GLY A 308 -3.52 30.92 -0.07
CA GLY A 308 -4.17 31.90 -0.94
C GLY A 308 -5.21 31.32 -1.91
N ARG A 309 -5.54 30.03 -1.81
CA ARG A 309 -6.37 29.31 -2.80
C ARG A 309 -7.51 28.51 -2.19
N TRP A 310 -7.31 27.85 -1.06
CA TRP A 310 -8.28 26.88 -0.55
C TRP A 310 -9.00 27.35 0.71
N LEU A 311 -10.22 26.87 0.90
CA LEU A 311 -10.98 27.01 2.13
C LEU A 311 -11.49 25.63 2.55
N LEU A 312 -11.01 25.13 3.68
CA LEU A 312 -11.46 23.87 4.24
C LEU A 312 -12.68 24.11 5.12
N LEU A 313 -13.84 23.64 4.66
CA LEU A 313 -15.07 23.65 5.42
C LEU A 313 -15.21 22.34 6.20
N ARG A 314 -15.75 22.43 7.41
CA ARG A 314 -16.06 21.27 8.24
C ARG A 314 -17.45 21.42 8.84
N LYS A 315 -18.32 20.44 8.60
CA LYS A 315 -19.63 20.29 9.25
C LYS A 315 -19.52 19.24 10.36
N GLY A 316 -19.85 19.63 11.58
CA GLY A 316 -19.78 18.76 12.74
C GLY A 316 -18.34 18.27 13.00
N LYS A 317 -18.17 16.96 13.25
CA LYS A 317 -16.87 16.38 13.59
C LYS A 317 -16.13 15.76 12.41
N THR A 318 -16.84 15.21 11.42
CA THR A 318 -16.25 14.29 10.43
C THR A 318 -16.51 14.66 8.98
N THR A 319 -17.46 15.57 8.69
CA THR A 319 -17.76 15.95 7.32
C THR A 319 -16.90 17.13 6.91
N TYR A 320 -16.01 16.92 5.95
CA TYR A 320 -15.13 17.94 5.39
C TYR A 320 -15.48 18.20 3.93
N HIS A 321 -15.25 19.43 3.47
CA HIS A 321 -15.38 19.83 2.08
C HIS A 321 -14.31 20.87 1.75
N MET A 322 -13.60 20.69 0.64
CA MET A 322 -12.61 21.66 0.18
C MET A 322 -13.22 22.59 -0.88
N VAL A 323 -13.17 23.89 -0.65
CA VAL A 323 -13.48 24.87 -1.70
C VAL A 323 -12.19 25.34 -2.34
N ASP A 324 -12.11 25.20 -3.67
CA ASP A 324 -10.97 25.61 -4.47
C ASP A 324 -11.27 26.91 -5.24
N PHE A 325 -10.55 27.99 -4.90
CA PHE A 325 -10.68 29.30 -5.55
C PHE A 325 -9.65 29.51 -6.66
N ALA A 326 -9.41 28.47 -7.46
CA ALA A 326 -8.58 28.49 -8.67
C ALA A 326 -9.13 29.44 -9.74
#